data_AF-A0A383S5R9-F1
#
_entry.id   AF-A0A383S5R9-F1
#
_cell.length_a   1.000
_cell.length_b   1.000
_cell.length_c   1.000
_cell.angle_alpha   90.00
_cell.angle_beta   90.00
_cell.angle_gamma   90.00
#
_symmetry.space_group_name_H-M   'P 1'
#
loop_
_entity.id
_entity.type
_entity.pdbx_description
1 polymer ?
#
loop_
_entity_poly.entity_id
_entity_poly.type
_entity_poly.pdbx_seq_one_letter_code
_entity_poly.pdbx_strand_id
1 'polypeptide(L)'
;MKGGDAMTGITTTGWIMFVGAITLPMAGFVTYCAQSRPNAKPNRWAGIRIRVVASSPEVWRAAHRAALRWEKFILIGFCGTAVVCLLVLRSWHLVLAESILFGGYLIPLGLNARHACKVARAMVDAQQDGPLRSVHQ
;
A
#
# COMPACT_ATOMS: atom_id res chain seq x y z
N MET A 1 30.49 9.35 -37.64
CA MET A 1 29.10 9.24 -37.12
C MET A 1 28.67 7.78 -37.16
N LYS A 2 28.39 7.22 -35.97
CA LYS A 2 27.64 5.97 -35.62
C LYS A 2 28.19 5.57 -34.25
N GLY A 3 27.68 6.13 -33.17
CA GLY A 3 26.43 5.74 -32.51
C GLY A 3 26.87 4.90 -31.31
N GLY A 4 27.03 5.49 -30.12
CA GLY A 4 25.91 6.00 -29.32
C GLY A 4 25.14 4.78 -28.81
N ASP A 5 25.17 4.55 -27.50
CA ASP A 5 24.46 3.48 -26.76
C ASP A 5 25.24 2.20 -26.46
N ALA A 6 26.42 2.37 -25.85
CA ALA A 6 26.89 1.43 -24.82
C ALA A 6 26.24 1.77 -23.44
N MET A 7 24.98 2.22 -23.43
CA MET A 7 24.27 2.55 -22.19
C MET A 7 23.45 1.36 -21.68
N THR A 8 24.02 0.75 -20.64
CA THR A 8 23.34 0.14 -19.48
C THR A 8 22.64 -1.21 -19.69
N GLY A 9 23.24 -2.27 -19.16
CA GLY A 9 22.77 -3.65 -19.24
C GLY A 9 21.54 -3.97 -18.38
N ILE A 10 20.49 -3.14 -18.41
CA ILE A 10 19.14 -3.40 -17.89
C ILE A 10 18.16 -3.27 -19.05
N THR A 11 17.34 -4.30 -19.29
CA THR A 11 16.36 -4.29 -20.37
C THR A 11 15.25 -3.27 -20.08
N THR A 12 14.64 -2.68 -21.12
CA THR A 12 13.47 -1.78 -20.98
C THR A 12 12.38 -2.40 -20.11
N THR A 13 12.15 -3.71 -20.25
CA THR A 13 11.22 -4.47 -19.42
C THR A 13 11.59 -4.44 -17.93
N GLY A 14 12.86 -4.63 -17.59
CA GLY A 14 13.37 -4.55 -16.22
C GLY A 14 13.11 -3.18 -15.58
N TRP A 15 13.34 -2.10 -16.33
CA TRP A 15 13.02 -0.74 -15.89
C TRP A 15 11.52 -0.52 -15.65
N ILE A 16 10.66 -1.01 -16.57
CA ILE A 16 9.20 -0.89 -16.42
C ILE A 16 8.73 -1.61 -15.15
N MET A 17 9.23 -2.82 -14.89
CA MET A 17 8.87 -3.58 -13.69
C MET A 17 9.36 -2.91 -12.41
N PHE A 18 10.60 -2.41 -12.39
CA PHE A 18 11.16 -1.68 -11.27
C PHE A 18 10.32 -0.42 -10.93
N VAL A 19 9.97 0.37 -11.94
CA VAL A 19 9.10 1.55 -11.76
C VAL A 19 7.74 1.12 -11.21
N GLY A 20 7.15 0.03 -11.73
CA GLY A 20 5.89 -0.52 -11.21
C GLY A 20 5.98 -0.96 -9.75
N ALA A 21 7.05 -1.67 -9.39
CA ALA A 21 7.31 -2.19 -8.06
C ALA A 21 7.49 -1.08 -7.01
N ILE A 22 8.02 0.08 -7.40
CA ILE A 22 8.12 1.27 -6.53
C ILE A 22 6.82 2.07 -6.51
N THR A 23 6.17 2.25 -7.66
CA THR A 23 5.01 3.12 -7.79
C THR A 23 3.81 2.59 -7.00
N LEU A 24 3.60 1.28 -6.94
CA LEU A 24 2.45 0.69 -6.22
C LEU A 24 2.49 0.92 -4.71
N PRO A 25 3.57 0.58 -3.99
CA PRO A 25 3.72 0.88 -2.56
C PRO A 25 3.66 2.38 -2.28
N MET A 26 4.28 3.20 -3.14
CA MET A 26 4.27 4.65 -2.98
C MET A 26 2.86 5.24 -3.15
N ALA A 27 2.11 4.79 -4.16
CA ALA A 27 0.73 5.20 -4.38
C ALA A 27 -0.17 4.76 -3.22
N GLY A 28 0.02 3.56 -2.67
CA GLY A 28 -0.64 3.07 -1.47
C GLY A 28 -0.38 4.00 -0.28
N PHE A 29 0.90 4.27 0.00
CA PHE A 29 1.33 5.16 1.08
C PHE A 29 0.74 6.56 0.98
N VAL A 30 0.81 7.20 -0.20
CA VAL A 30 0.25 8.53 -0.45
C VAL A 30 -1.27 8.52 -0.26
N THR A 31 -1.94 7.48 -0.74
CA THR A 31 -3.40 7.34 -0.59
C THR A 31 -3.79 7.22 0.88
N TYR A 32 -3.13 6.34 1.65
CA TYR A 32 -3.41 6.20 3.08
C TYR A 32 -3.08 7.48 3.86
N CYS A 33 -1.97 8.16 3.52
CA CYS A 33 -1.63 9.46 4.09
C CYS A 33 -2.73 10.49 3.84
N ALA A 34 -3.14 10.66 2.59
CA ALA A 34 -4.15 11.64 2.22
C ALA A 34 -5.48 11.35 2.92
N GLN A 35 -5.93 10.08 2.91
CA GLN A 35 -7.22 9.66 3.48
C GLN A 35 -7.25 9.61 5.02
N SER A 36 -6.08 9.62 5.68
CA SER A 36 -6.00 9.73 7.13
C SER A 36 -6.27 11.14 7.68
N ARG A 37 -6.26 12.17 6.82
CA ARG A 37 -6.42 13.57 7.21
C ARG A 37 -7.89 13.93 7.51
N PRO A 38 -8.14 14.87 8.43
CA PRO A 38 -9.50 15.26 8.83
C PRO A 38 -10.36 15.84 7.70
N ASN A 39 -9.75 16.55 6.74
CA ASN A 39 -10.46 17.20 5.62
C ASN A 39 -10.42 16.37 4.32
N ALA A 40 -10.02 15.10 4.39
CA ALA A 40 -9.91 14.27 3.20
C ALA A 40 -11.29 13.88 2.69
N LYS A 41 -11.58 14.20 1.41
CA LYS A 41 -12.76 13.63 0.75
C LYS A 41 -12.57 12.11 0.62
N PRO A 42 -13.53 11.28 1.07
CA PRO A 42 -13.44 9.83 0.98
C PRO A 42 -13.24 9.41 -0.48
N ASN A 43 -12.08 8.85 -0.80
CA ASN A 43 -11.85 8.27 -2.11
C ASN A 43 -12.44 6.86 -2.14
N ARG A 44 -13.49 6.66 -2.94
CA ARG A 44 -14.18 5.37 -3.09
C ARG A 44 -13.21 4.22 -3.40
N TRP A 45 -12.17 4.47 -4.20
CA TRP A 45 -11.16 3.47 -4.55
C TRP A 45 -10.29 3.06 -3.34
N ALA A 46 -9.90 4.02 -2.49
CA ALA A 46 -9.20 3.75 -1.25
C ALA A 46 -10.08 2.97 -0.28
N GLY A 47 -11.36 3.33 -0.20
CA GLY A 47 -12.36 2.63 0.59
C GLY A 47 -12.59 1.20 0.14
N ILE A 48 -12.58 0.92 -1.17
CA ILE A 48 -12.73 -0.43 -1.72
C ILE A 48 -11.56 -1.31 -1.28
N ARG A 49 -10.32 -0.79 -1.33
CA ARG A 49 -9.11 -1.53 -0.94
C ARG A 49 -9.17 -2.04 0.50
N ILE A 50 -9.69 -1.24 1.42
CA ILE A 50 -9.81 -1.62 2.83
C ILE A 50 -11.23 -2.01 3.24
N ARG A 51 -12.17 -2.12 2.28
CA ARG A 51 -13.60 -2.41 2.47
C ARG A 51 -14.31 -1.49 3.49
N VAL A 52 -13.97 -0.20 3.51
CA VAL A 52 -14.52 0.83 4.43
C VAL A 52 -15.40 1.85 3.69
N VAL A 53 -15.90 1.52 2.48
CA VAL A 53 -16.62 2.45 1.57
C VAL A 53 -17.84 3.13 2.19
N ALA A 54 -18.49 2.50 3.18
CA ALA A 54 -19.75 2.96 3.77
C ALA A 54 -19.64 3.33 5.27
N SER A 55 -18.43 3.57 5.78
CA SER A 55 -18.22 3.81 7.22
C SER A 55 -18.19 5.29 7.59
N SER A 56 -18.45 5.59 8.87
CA SER A 56 -18.37 6.95 9.42
C SER A 56 -16.99 7.58 9.16
N PRO A 57 -16.87 8.92 9.07
CA PRO A 57 -15.59 9.60 8.84
C PRO A 57 -14.52 9.26 9.89
N GLU A 58 -14.92 8.90 11.10
CA GLU A 58 -14.02 8.46 12.18
C GLU A 58 -13.45 7.05 11.91
N VAL A 59 -14.32 6.10 11.59
CA VAL A 59 -13.94 4.72 11.22
C VAL A 59 -13.07 4.73 9.97
N TRP A 60 -13.40 5.56 8.98
CA TRP A 60 -12.61 5.77 7.77
C TRP A 60 -11.17 6.17 8.11
N ARG A 61 -10.98 7.22 8.92
CA ARG A 61 -9.66 7.73 9.28
C ARG A 61 -8.87 6.74 10.12
N ALA A 62 -9.52 6.05 11.05
CA ALA A 62 -8.86 5.05 11.88
C ALA A 62 -8.36 3.86 11.06
N ALA A 63 -9.17 3.34 10.13
CA ALA A 63 -8.79 2.27 9.24
C ALA A 63 -7.63 2.67 8.31
N HIS A 64 -7.66 3.89 7.75
CA HIS A 64 -6.57 4.41 6.93
C HIS A 64 -5.28 4.68 7.73
N ARG A 65 -5.37 5.09 9.00
CA ARG A 65 -4.20 5.22 9.89
C ARG A 65 -3.57 3.88 10.25
N ALA A 66 -4.41 2.88 10.53
CA ALA A 66 -3.95 1.51 10.76
C ALA A 66 -3.26 0.95 9.50
N ALA A 67 -3.87 1.15 8.33
CA ALA A 67 -3.29 0.77 7.06
C ALA A 67 -1.94 1.47 6.79
N LEU A 68 -1.87 2.78 7.09
CA LEU A 68 -0.66 3.59 6.89
C LEU A 68 0.52 3.11 7.73
N ARG A 69 0.29 2.66 8.98
CA ARG A 69 1.37 2.18 9.85
C ARG A 69 2.09 0.98 9.25
N TRP A 70 1.33 0.01 8.74
CA TRP A 70 1.90 -1.17 8.08
C TRP A 70 2.47 -0.84 6.71
N GLU A 71 1.81 0.04 5.95
CA GLU A 71 2.30 0.46 4.63
C GLU A 71 3.70 1.09 4.70
N LYS A 72 4.04 1.80 5.79
CA LYS A 72 5.39 2.34 6.00
C LYS A 72 6.47 1.25 5.99
N PHE A 73 6.23 0.14 6.69
CA PHE A 73 7.17 -0.98 6.75
C PHE A 73 7.27 -1.68 5.39
N ILE A 74 6.14 -1.82 4.70
CA ILE A 74 6.08 -2.42 3.37
C ILE A 74 6.82 -1.54 2.36
N LEU A 75 6.63 -0.22 2.40
CA LEU A 75 7.31 0.75 1.53
C LEU A 75 8.83 0.66 1.72
N ILE A 76 9.32 0.72 2.96
CA ILE A 76 10.76 0.65 3.25
C ILE A 76 11.34 -0.69 2.82
N GLY A 77 10.67 -1.80 3.14
CA GLY A 77 11.14 -3.14 2.82
C GLY A 77 11.19 -3.40 1.31
N PHE A 78 10.09 -3.15 0.59
CA PHE A 78 10.01 -3.44 -0.84
C PHE A 78 10.77 -2.44 -1.70
N CYS A 79 10.66 -1.13 -1.44
CA CYS A 79 11.44 -0.15 -2.20
C CYS A 79 12.93 -0.26 -1.90
N GLY A 80 13.31 -0.51 -0.64
CA GLY A 80 14.70 -0.76 -0.27
C GLY A 80 15.27 -1.99 -0.98
N THR A 81 14.51 -3.10 -0.98
CA THR A 81 14.95 -4.33 -1.65
C THR A 81 15.00 -4.16 -3.18
N ALA A 82 14.05 -3.46 -3.79
CA ALA A 82 14.07 -3.15 -5.22
C ALA A 82 15.33 -2.35 -5.61
N VAL A 83 15.70 -1.33 -4.82
CA VAL A 83 16.91 -0.54 -5.05
C VAL A 83 18.17 -1.41 -4.93
N VAL A 84 18.24 -2.30 -3.93
CA VAL A 84 19.35 -3.25 -3.78
C VAL A 84 19.41 -4.21 -4.97
N CYS A 85 18.27 -4.73 -5.42
CA CYS A 85 18.19 -5.59 -6.61
C CYS A 85 18.72 -4.87 -7.85
N LEU A 86 18.37 -3.59 -8.05
CA LEU A 86 18.88 -2.77 -9.16
C LEU A 86 20.40 -2.56 -9.10
N LEU A 87 20.97 -2.40 -7.90
CA LEU A 87 22.41 -2.17 -7.73
C LEU A 87 23.24 -3.46 -7.84
N VAL A 88 22.69 -4.61 -7.44
CA VAL A 88 23.45 -5.86 -7.28
C VAL A 88 23.24 -6.84 -8.44
N LEU A 89 22.07 -6.85 -9.08
CA LEU A 89 21.71 -7.88 -10.05
C LEU A 89 22.03 -7.49 -11.50
N ARG A 90 22.51 -8.47 -12.26
CA ARG A 90 22.65 -8.38 -13.73
C ARG A 90 21.27 -8.49 -14.39
N SER A 91 21.08 -7.83 -15.55
CA SER A 91 19.79 -7.69 -16.27
C SER A 91 18.86 -8.91 -16.23
N TRP A 92 19.39 -10.10 -16.50
CA TRP A 92 18.55 -11.29 -16.63
C TRP A 92 17.95 -11.75 -15.29
N HIS A 93 18.66 -11.54 -14.17
CA HIS A 93 18.16 -11.83 -12.83
C HIS A 93 17.24 -10.73 -12.28
N LEU A 94 17.35 -9.51 -12.80
CA LEU A 94 16.54 -8.36 -12.38
C LEU A 94 15.05 -8.63 -12.61
N VAL A 95 14.69 -9.18 -13.78
CA VAL A 95 13.30 -9.45 -14.12
C VAL A 95 12.63 -10.43 -13.15
N LEU A 96 13.35 -11.49 -12.78
CA LEU A 96 12.86 -12.51 -11.85
C LEU A 96 12.77 -11.94 -10.43
N ALA A 97 13.77 -11.18 -9.98
CA ALA A 97 13.77 -10.54 -8.68
C ALA A 97 12.63 -9.53 -8.55
N GLU A 98 12.42 -8.67 -9.53
CA GLU A 98 11.29 -7.72 -9.56
C GLU A 98 9.93 -8.44 -9.57
N SER A 99 9.82 -9.58 -10.27
CA SER A 99 8.59 -10.38 -10.26
C SER A 99 8.30 -10.98 -8.88
N ILE A 100 9.34 -11.46 -8.19
CA ILE A 100 9.24 -11.98 -6.82
C ILE A 100 8.92 -10.85 -5.84
N LEU A 101 9.52 -9.67 -5.98
CA LEU A 101 9.21 -8.50 -5.16
C LEU A 101 7.77 -8.04 -5.38
N PHE A 102 7.33 -7.96 -6.63
CA PHE A 102 5.96 -7.56 -6.95
C PHE A 102 4.94 -8.56 -6.40
N GLY A 103 5.13 -9.87 -6.65
CA GLY A 103 4.26 -10.91 -6.10
C GLY A 103 4.31 -10.98 -4.58
N GLY A 104 5.50 -10.83 -4.00
CA GLY A 104 5.75 -10.78 -2.57
C GLY A 104 5.06 -9.61 -1.89
N TYR A 105 4.88 -8.46 -2.56
CA TYR A 105 4.17 -7.29 -2.04
C TYR A 105 2.66 -7.51 -1.90
N LEU A 106 2.06 -8.39 -2.71
CA LEU A 106 0.61 -8.65 -2.67
C LEU A 106 0.17 -9.30 -1.36
N ILE A 107 1.02 -10.14 -0.77
CA ILE A 107 0.74 -10.83 0.50
C ILE A 107 0.60 -9.83 1.68
N PRO A 108 1.60 -9.00 2.01
CA PRO A 108 1.49 -8.02 3.07
C PRO A 108 0.46 -6.94 2.75
N LEU A 109 0.23 -6.59 1.48
CA LEU A 109 -0.87 -5.71 1.09
C LEU A 109 -2.24 -6.30 1.48
N GLY A 110 -2.47 -7.58 1.21
CA GLY A 110 -3.70 -8.28 1.59
C GLY A 110 -3.88 -8.38 3.12
N LEU A 111 -2.79 -8.65 3.85
CA LEU A 111 -2.80 -8.66 5.32
C LEU A 111 -3.08 -7.26 5.89
N ASN A 112 -2.50 -6.22 5.31
CA ASN A 112 -2.73 -4.83 5.69
C ASN A 112 -4.21 -4.44 5.51
N ALA A 113 -4.80 -4.81 4.37
CA ALA A 113 -6.22 -4.60 4.11
C ALA A 113 -7.11 -5.35 5.12
N ARG A 114 -6.79 -6.62 5.44
CA ARG A 114 -7.53 -7.39 6.47
C ARG A 114 -7.40 -6.75 7.85
N HIS A 115 -6.23 -6.26 8.22
CA HIS A 115 -6.02 -5.59 9.50
C HIS A 115 -6.84 -4.29 9.59
N ALA A 116 -6.80 -3.47 8.55
CA ALA A 116 -7.62 -2.25 8.46
C ALA A 116 -9.13 -2.56 8.53
N CYS A 117 -9.59 -3.64 7.88
CA CYS A 117 -10.97 -4.12 7.99
C CYS A 117 -11.34 -4.48 9.43
N LYS A 118 -10.47 -5.20 10.14
CA LYS A 118 -10.71 -5.61 11.53
C LYS A 118 -10.83 -4.39 12.45
N VAL A 119 -9.95 -3.41 12.29
CA VAL A 119 -10.01 -2.13 13.03
C VAL A 119 -11.31 -1.40 12.73
N ALA A 120 -11.72 -1.34 11.46
CA ALA A 120 -12.96 -0.70 11.07
C ALA A 120 -14.19 -1.37 11.71
N ARG A 121 -14.27 -2.70 11.67
CA ARG A 121 -15.37 -3.46 12.29
C ARG A 121 -15.46 -3.23 13.79
N ALA A 122 -14.33 -3.37 14.51
CA ALA A 122 -14.31 -3.16 15.96
C ALA A 122 -14.82 -1.77 16.38
N MET A 123 -14.55 -0.74 15.56
CA MET A 123 -15.08 0.60 15.83
C MET A 123 -16.57 0.74 15.48
N VAL A 124 -17.04 0.10 14.41
CA VAL A 124 -18.48 0.07 14.08
C VAL A 124 -19.25 -0.64 15.19
N ASP A 125 -18.77 -1.80 15.65
CA ASP A 125 -19.38 -2.57 16.73
C ASP A 125 -19.43 -1.71 18.02
N ALA A 126 -18.33 -1.04 18.38
CA ALA A 126 -18.29 -0.13 19.54
C ALA A 126 -19.23 1.08 19.42
N GLN A 127 -19.44 1.59 18.20
CA GLN A 127 -20.40 2.67 17.93
C GLN A 127 -21.86 2.19 18.02
N GLN A 128 -22.13 0.90 17.73
CA GLN A 128 -23.46 0.29 17.87
C GLN A 128 -23.78 -0.10 19.32
N ASP A 129 -22.77 -0.47 20.11
CA ASP A 129 -22.93 -0.80 21.53
C ASP A 129 -23.05 0.44 22.45
N GLY A 130 -22.51 1.58 22.03
CA GLY A 130 -22.59 2.85 22.76
C GLY A 130 -24.03 3.33 23.08
N PRO A 131 -24.96 3.33 22.10
CA PRO A 131 -26.37 3.69 22.32
C PRO A 131 -27.15 2.73 23.23
N LEU A 132 -26.76 1.44 23.29
CA LEU A 132 -27.44 0.45 24.13
C LEU A 132 -27.09 0.61 25.62
N ARG A 133 -25.94 1.19 25.96
CA ARG A 133 -25.59 1.52 27.36
C ARG A 133 -26.32 2.73 27.91
N SER A 134 -26.72 3.69 27.08
CA SER A 134 -27.43 4.89 27.55
C SER A 134 -28.93 4.68 27.83
N VAL A 135 -29.49 3.52 27.48
CA VAL A 135 -30.90 3.18 27.74
C VAL A 135 -31.06 2.40 29.07
N HIS A 136 -29.94 1.99 29.69
CA HIS A 136 -29.92 1.23 30.95
C HIS A 136 -29.21 1.95 32.11
N GLN A 137 -28.94 3.25 31.99
CA GLN A 137 -28.62 4.13 33.13
C GLN A 137 -29.76 5.10 33.37
#